data_AF-A0A7J6UW63-F1
#
_entry.id   AF-A0A7J6UW63-F1
#
_cell.length_a   1.000
_cell.length_b   1.000
_cell.length_c   1.000
_cell.angle_alpha   90.00
_cell.angle_beta   90.00
_cell.angle_gamma   90.00
#
_symmetry.space_group_name_H-M   'P 1'
#
loop_
_entity.id
_entity.type
_entity.pdbx_description
1 polymer ?
#
loop_
_entity_poly.entity_id
_entity_poly.type
_entity_poly.pdbx_seq_one_letter_code
_entity_poly.pdbx_strand_id
1 'polypeptide(L)'
;MGPKRELKFALESFWDKKSGAEDLQLVAANLRSSIWKQMASAGIKYIPSNTFSYYDQVLDTTAMLGAVPSRYNWTGGEIGFDTYFSMARGNASLPAMEMTKWFDTNYHFIVPELGPETKFSYASHKAVTEYKEAKE
;
A
#
# COMPACT_ATOMS: atom_id res chain seq x y z
N MET A 1 10.67 -2.43 -2.79
CA MET A 1 11.23 -1.42 -3.73
C MET A 1 11.80 -2.03 -5.02
N GLY A 2 12.38 -3.22 -4.95
CA GLY A 2 12.96 -3.92 -6.10
C GLY A 2 14.47 -3.69 -6.23
N PRO A 3 15.23 -4.62 -6.85
CA PRO A 3 16.70 -4.55 -6.93
C PRO A 3 17.24 -3.27 -7.59
N LYS A 4 16.49 -2.70 -8.53
CA LYS A 4 16.85 -1.46 -9.24
C LYS A 4 15.86 -0.32 -8.97
N ARG A 5 15.11 -0.40 -7.87
CA ARG A 5 14.07 0.58 -7.47
C ARG A 5 12.93 0.69 -8.49
N GLU A 6 12.55 -0.41 -9.11
CA GLU A 6 11.48 -0.52 -10.09
C GLU A 6 10.16 0.08 -9.56
N LEU A 7 9.82 -0.20 -8.29
CA LEU A 7 8.60 0.34 -7.67
C LEU A 7 8.65 1.86 -7.51
N LYS A 8 9.82 2.44 -7.19
CA LYS A 8 9.98 3.89 -7.03
C LYS A 8 9.62 4.59 -8.34
N PHE A 9 10.21 4.14 -9.44
CA PHE A 9 10.01 4.78 -10.74
C PHE A 9 8.58 4.55 -11.27
N ALA A 10 7.99 3.38 -11.01
CA ALA A 10 6.59 3.12 -11.35
C ALA A 10 5.63 4.02 -10.57
N LEU A 11 5.85 4.22 -9.26
CA LEU A 11 5.07 5.14 -8.43
C LEU A 11 5.21 6.59 -8.91
N GLU A 12 6.44 7.05 -9.17
CA GLU A 12 6.69 8.40 -9.70
C GLU A 12 6.01 8.62 -11.05
N SER A 13 6.14 7.67 -11.98
CA SER A 13 5.47 7.71 -13.28
C SER A 13 3.94 7.77 -13.14
N PHE A 14 3.38 6.98 -12.23
CA PHE A 14 1.94 6.99 -11.96
C PHE A 14 1.48 8.33 -11.38
N TRP A 15 2.19 8.87 -10.40
CA TRP A 15 1.86 10.17 -9.79
C TRP A 15 2.02 11.34 -10.76
N ASP A 16 2.98 11.26 -11.68
CA ASP A 16 3.18 12.21 -12.78
C ASP A 16 2.18 12.02 -13.93
N LYS A 17 1.26 11.05 -13.84
CA LYS A 17 0.29 10.68 -14.89
C LYS A 17 0.94 10.26 -16.21
N LYS A 18 2.18 9.78 -16.17
CA LYS A 18 2.92 9.23 -17.32
C LYS A 18 2.60 7.75 -17.58
N SER A 19 2.01 7.06 -16.60
CA SER A 19 1.54 5.68 -16.70
C SER A 19 0.21 5.48 -15.96
N GLY A 20 -0.54 4.45 -16.35
CA GLY A 20 -1.84 4.13 -15.75
C GLY A 20 -1.74 3.28 -14.49
N ALA A 21 -2.89 3.01 -13.86
CA ALA A 21 -2.98 2.13 -12.70
C ALA A 21 -2.58 0.68 -13.05
N GLU A 22 -2.93 0.21 -14.26
CA GLU A 22 -2.58 -1.13 -14.76
C GLU A 22 -1.06 -1.31 -14.86
N ASP A 23 -0.34 -0.30 -15.37
CA ASP A 23 1.12 -0.34 -15.46
C ASP A 23 1.78 -0.47 -14.07
N LEU A 24 1.29 0.32 -13.10
CA LEU A 24 1.77 0.27 -11.71
C LEU A 24 1.47 -1.10 -11.07
N GLN A 25 0.28 -1.65 -11.32
CA GLN A 25 -0.11 -2.97 -10.84
C GLN A 25 0.74 -4.08 -11.45
N LEU A 26 1.06 -4.00 -12.75
CA LEU A 26 1.93 -4.95 -13.44
C LEU A 26 3.34 -4.96 -12.84
N VAL A 27 3.94 -3.79 -12.62
CA VAL A 27 5.26 -3.70 -11.97
C VAL A 27 5.21 -4.29 -10.56
N ALA A 28 4.16 -3.99 -9.79
CA ALA A 28 3.99 -4.49 -8.44
C ALA A 28 3.83 -6.02 -8.39
N ALA A 29 3.00 -6.59 -9.26
CA ALA A 29 2.78 -8.04 -9.37
C ALA A 29 4.08 -8.78 -9.75
N ASN A 30 4.81 -8.25 -10.74
CA ASN A 30 6.11 -8.80 -11.14
C ASN A 30 7.14 -8.80 -10.00
N LEU A 31 7.20 -7.72 -9.22
CA LEU A 31 8.06 -7.64 -8.04
C LEU A 31 7.66 -8.67 -6.98
N ARG A 32 6.37 -8.79 -6.65
CA ARG A 32 5.89 -9.77 -5.66
C ARG A 32 6.19 -11.20 -6.12
N SER A 33 5.86 -11.55 -7.37
CA SER A 33 6.14 -12.87 -7.96
C SER A 33 7.63 -13.21 -7.89
N SER A 34 8.50 -12.26 -8.26
CA SER A 34 9.95 -12.47 -8.20
C SER A 34 10.44 -12.72 -6.78
N ILE A 35 9.92 -12.02 -5.78
CA ILE A 35 10.32 -12.19 -4.37
C ILE A 35 9.86 -13.54 -3.82
N TRP A 36 8.60 -13.93 -4.07
CA TRP A 36 8.10 -15.22 -3.62
C TRP A 36 8.88 -16.38 -4.24
N LYS A 37 9.12 -16.34 -5.56
CA LYS A 37 9.94 -17.34 -6.26
C LYS A 37 11.36 -17.39 -5.73
N GLN A 38 11.99 -16.24 -5.49
CA GLN A 38 13.34 -16.19 -4.91
C GLN A 38 13.41 -16.86 -3.53
N MET A 39 12.46 -16.55 -2.64
CA MET A 39 12.42 -17.15 -1.30
C MET A 39 12.13 -18.66 -1.34
N ALA A 40 11.24 -19.09 -2.24
CA ALA A 40 10.94 -20.49 -2.46
C ALA A 40 12.15 -21.26 -2.99
N SER A 41 12.85 -20.73 -4.00
CA SER A 41 14.07 -21.33 -4.53
C SER A 41 15.21 -21.40 -3.52
N ALA A 42 15.22 -20.53 -2.51
CA ALA A 42 16.15 -20.59 -1.39
C ALA A 42 15.77 -21.64 -0.32
N GLY A 43 14.66 -22.36 -0.47
CA GLY A 43 14.20 -23.38 0.48
C GLY A 43 13.53 -22.83 1.73
N ILE A 44 13.08 -21.57 1.72
CA ILE A 44 12.40 -20.96 2.87
C ILE A 44 11.02 -21.60 3.06
N LYS A 45 10.79 -22.21 4.23
CA LYS A 45 9.52 -22.88 4.57
C LYS A 45 8.35 -21.93 4.80
N TYR A 46 8.61 -20.78 5.42
CA TYR A 46 7.59 -19.79 5.79
C TYR A 46 7.84 -18.51 5.01
N ILE A 47 7.21 -18.40 3.84
CA ILE A 47 7.35 -17.24 2.95
C ILE A 47 6.24 -16.23 3.30
N PRO A 48 6.58 -14.96 3.59
CA PRO A 48 5.58 -13.95 3.91
C PRO A 48 4.83 -13.47 2.66
N SER A 49 3.53 -13.26 2.82
CA SER A 49 2.71 -12.44 1.92
C SER A 49 2.29 -11.16 2.64
N ASN A 50 1.74 -10.18 1.91
CA ASN A 50 1.28 -8.89 2.44
C ASN A 50 2.40 -7.97 2.96
N THR A 51 3.67 -8.33 2.81
CA THR A 51 4.82 -7.46 3.12
C THR A 51 5.09 -6.41 2.05
N PHE A 52 4.60 -6.60 0.83
CA PHE A 52 4.64 -5.59 -0.21
C PHE A 52 3.76 -4.41 0.20
N SER A 53 4.18 -3.18 -0.10
CA SER A 53 3.36 -1.99 0.08
C SER A 53 3.67 -0.99 -1.03
N TYR A 54 2.64 -0.27 -1.48
CA TYR A 54 2.81 0.85 -2.40
C TYR A 54 3.36 2.09 -1.69
N TYR A 55 3.21 2.18 -0.37
CA TYR A 55 3.71 3.31 0.41
C TYR A 55 4.17 2.89 1.80
N ASP A 56 3.25 2.43 2.64
CA ASP A 56 3.50 2.07 4.04
C ASP A 56 2.55 0.98 4.55
N GLN A 57 3.08 0.06 5.35
CA GLN A 57 2.33 -1.06 5.92
C GLN A 57 1.27 -0.63 6.96
N VAL A 58 1.47 0.48 7.67
CA VAL A 58 0.47 0.97 8.63
C VAL A 58 -0.67 1.65 7.87
N LEU A 59 -0.37 2.36 6.79
CA LEU A 59 -1.37 2.85 5.85
C LEU A 59 -2.16 1.69 5.20
N ASP A 60 -1.50 0.58 4.83
CA ASP A 60 -2.20 -0.60 4.31
C ASP A 60 -3.21 -1.16 5.32
N THR A 61 -2.84 -1.18 6.60
CA THR A 61 -3.74 -1.61 7.68
C THR A 61 -4.87 -0.60 7.91
N THR A 62 -4.58 0.70 7.80
CA THR A 62 -5.59 1.77 7.84
C THR A 62 -6.62 1.59 6.73
N ALA A 63 -6.16 1.27 5.51
CA ALA A 63 -7.03 0.98 4.37
C ALA A 63 -7.84 -0.31 4.59
N MET A 64 -7.22 -1.39 5.10
CA MET A 64 -7.93 -2.64 5.42
C MET A 64 -9.11 -2.42 6.37
N LEU A 65 -8.93 -1.55 7.37
CA LEU A 65 -9.94 -1.23 8.37
C LEU A 65 -10.91 -0.11 7.94
N GLY A 66 -10.74 0.47 6.75
CA GLY A 66 -11.56 1.59 6.28
C GLY A 66 -11.45 2.83 7.17
N ALA A 67 -10.34 3.00 7.88
CA ALA A 67 -10.12 4.09 8.83
C ALA A 67 -9.63 5.37 8.12
N VAL A 68 -10.34 5.76 7.05
CA VAL A 68 -10.00 6.93 6.21
C VAL A 68 -10.46 8.22 6.91
N PRO A 69 -9.57 9.22 7.09
CA PRO A 69 -9.98 10.51 7.65
C PRO A 69 -11.09 11.18 6.83
N SER A 70 -12.08 11.76 7.51
CA SER A 70 -13.30 12.31 6.89
C SER A 70 -13.02 13.35 5.80
N ARG A 71 -11.92 14.10 5.92
CA ARG A 71 -11.51 15.11 4.92
C ARG A 71 -11.31 14.54 3.51
N TYR A 72 -11.02 13.24 3.38
CA TYR A 72 -10.85 12.60 2.08
C TYR A 72 -12.17 12.18 1.41
N ASN A 73 -13.33 12.44 2.06
CA ASN A 73 -14.67 12.20 1.52
C ASN A 73 -14.90 10.79 0.97
N TRP A 74 -14.22 9.79 1.54
CA TRP A 74 -14.45 8.39 1.18
C TRP A 74 -15.79 7.92 1.73
N THR A 75 -16.64 7.35 0.88
CA THR A 75 -18.04 7.01 1.19
C THR A 75 -18.28 5.53 1.45
N GLY A 76 -17.21 4.73 1.54
CA GLY A 76 -17.28 3.27 1.71
C GLY A 76 -16.87 2.50 0.45
N GLY A 77 -16.81 1.16 0.57
CA GLY A 77 -16.42 0.25 -0.52
C GLY A 77 -14.95 -0.15 -0.51
N GLU A 78 -14.43 -0.69 -1.62
CA GLU A 78 -13.01 -1.02 -1.73
C GLU A 78 -12.18 0.26 -1.93
N ILE A 79 -11.11 0.44 -1.14
CA ILE A 79 -10.18 1.56 -1.26
C ILE A 79 -9.27 1.34 -2.46
N GLY A 80 -9.41 2.19 -3.47
CA GLY A 80 -8.53 2.27 -4.63
C GLY A 80 -7.34 3.22 -4.44
N PHE A 81 -6.51 3.34 -5.49
CA PHE A 81 -5.30 4.16 -5.49
C PHE A 81 -5.56 5.64 -5.21
N ASP A 82 -6.67 6.21 -5.65
CA ASP A 82 -6.97 7.63 -5.44
C ASP A 82 -7.09 7.96 -3.95
N THR A 83 -7.88 7.20 -3.20
CA THR A 83 -8.03 7.38 -1.75
C THR A 83 -6.74 7.01 -1.02
N TYR A 84 -6.11 5.88 -1.39
CA TYR A 84 -4.87 5.41 -0.76
C TYR A 84 -3.74 6.43 -0.87
N PHE A 85 -3.46 6.95 -2.08
CA PHE A 85 -2.40 7.95 -2.26
C PHE A 85 -2.81 9.33 -1.77
N SER A 86 -4.09 9.68 -1.76
CA SER A 86 -4.53 10.92 -1.11
C SER A 86 -4.23 10.91 0.39
N MET A 87 -4.39 9.77 1.07
CA MET A 87 -3.95 9.63 2.47
C MET A 87 -2.43 9.74 2.60
N ALA A 88 -1.68 9.03 1.75
CA ALA A 88 -0.21 8.95 1.84
C ALA A 88 0.51 10.27 1.57
N ARG A 89 0.05 11.05 0.58
CA ARG A 89 0.79 12.18 0.02
C ARG A 89 -0.07 13.40 -0.31
N GLY A 90 -1.34 13.38 0.08
CA GLY A 90 -2.28 14.47 -0.17
C GLY A 90 -2.65 14.59 -1.65
N ASN A 91 -3.36 15.66 -1.96
CA ASN A 91 -3.71 16.06 -3.31
C ASN A 91 -3.74 17.60 -3.41
N ALA A 92 -4.24 18.14 -4.52
CA ALA A 92 -4.27 19.59 -4.76
C ALA A 92 -5.07 20.39 -3.71
N SER A 93 -6.03 19.75 -3.03
CA SER A 93 -6.96 20.40 -2.11
C SER A 93 -6.83 19.94 -0.66
N LEU A 94 -6.23 18.77 -0.41
CA LEU A 94 -6.20 18.14 0.90
C LEU A 94 -4.76 17.75 1.30
N PRO A 95 -4.36 18.01 2.56
CA PRO A 95 -3.07 17.59 3.06
C PRO A 95 -2.98 16.06 3.18
N ALA A 96 -1.76 15.54 3.18
CA ALA A 96 -1.47 14.15 3.53
C ALA A 96 -1.74 13.89 5.02
N MET A 97 -1.83 12.61 5.41
CA MET A 97 -1.70 12.19 6.80
C MET A 97 -0.26 12.40 7.29
N GLU A 98 -0.08 12.52 8.61
CA GLU A 98 1.25 12.66 9.20
C GLU A 98 2.10 11.41 8.97
N MET A 99 3.38 11.60 8.70
CA MET A 99 4.38 10.54 8.78
C MET A 99 5.30 10.74 9.99
N THR A 100 5.63 9.66 10.69
CA THR A 100 6.57 9.70 11.82
C THR A 100 7.49 8.49 11.82
N LYS A 101 8.53 8.53 12.65
CA LYS A 101 9.58 7.51 12.71
C LYS A 101 9.02 6.17 13.20
N TRP A 102 9.32 5.09 12.50
CA TRP A 102 8.96 3.74 12.91
C TRP A 102 10.00 3.21 13.90
N PHE A 103 9.62 3.21 15.19
CA PHE A 103 10.49 2.85 16.30
C PHE A 103 11.81 3.64 16.25
N ASP A 104 12.94 2.96 16.45
CA ASP A 104 14.29 3.53 16.37
C ASP A 104 14.92 3.42 14.97
N THR A 105 14.19 2.86 13.99
CA THR A 105 14.66 2.67 12.60
C THR A 105 14.63 3.96 11.77
N ASN A 106 15.32 4.01 10.63
CA ASN A 106 15.21 5.15 9.69
C ASN A 106 13.94 5.11 8.80
N TYR A 107 13.06 4.13 9.01
CA TYR A 107 11.79 4.04 8.28
C TYR A 107 10.76 5.01 8.88
N HIS A 108 9.87 5.54 8.05
CA HIS A 108 8.76 6.40 8.48
C HIS A 108 7.44 5.75 8.03
N PHE A 109 6.45 5.76 8.91
CA PHE A 109 5.12 5.20 8.66
C PHE A 109 4.05 6.30 8.70
N ILE A 110 2.87 6.04 8.14
CA ILE A 110 1.73 6.96 8.17
C ILE A 110 0.92 6.74 9.45
N VAL A 111 0.77 7.79 10.26
CA VAL A 111 0.09 7.72 11.56
C VAL A 111 -1.43 7.64 11.35
N PRO A 112 -2.13 6.58 11.81
CA PRO A 112 -3.58 6.52 11.74
C PRO A 112 -4.25 7.61 12.60
N GLU A 113 -5.23 8.31 12.04
CA GLU A 113 -6.01 9.34 12.75
C GLU A 113 -7.32 8.75 13.27
N LEU A 114 -7.26 8.15 14.46
CA LEU A 114 -8.39 7.42 15.06
C LEU A 114 -9.13 8.29 16.09
N GLY A 115 -10.45 8.16 16.14
CA GLY A 115 -11.29 8.77 17.15
C GLY A 115 -12.60 8.00 17.36
N PRO A 116 -13.45 8.42 18.32
CA PRO A 116 -14.73 7.77 18.59
C PRO A 116 -15.68 7.72 17.38
N GLU A 117 -15.52 8.65 16.44
CA GLU A 117 -16.33 8.75 15.22
C GLU A 117 -15.79 7.90 14.05
N THR A 118 -14.64 7.24 14.21
CA THR A 118 -14.06 6.39 13.16
C THR A 118 -14.96 5.17 12.92
N LYS A 119 -15.51 5.08 11.69
CA LYS A 119 -16.33 3.93 11.27
C LYS A 119 -15.47 2.91 10.56
N PHE A 120 -15.17 1.81 11.24
CA PHE A 120 -14.41 0.72 10.65
C PHE A 120 -15.25 -0.12 9.70
N SER A 121 -14.63 -0.60 8.62
CA SER A 121 -15.22 -1.55 7.68
C SER A 121 -14.12 -2.32 6.97
N TYR A 122 -14.43 -3.50 6.43
CA TYR A 122 -13.45 -4.25 5.64
C TYR A 122 -13.35 -3.65 4.23
N ALA A 123 -12.38 -2.76 4.04
CA ALA A 123 -12.30 -1.85 2.89
C ALA A 123 -11.05 -2.03 2.02
N SER A 124 -10.19 -3.01 2.35
CA SER A 124 -9.12 -3.45 1.45
C SER A 124 -8.89 -4.95 1.55
N HIS A 125 -8.92 -5.62 0.41
CA HIS A 125 -8.69 -7.05 0.28
C HIS A 125 -7.23 -7.41 -0.01
N LYS A 126 -6.29 -6.45 0.12
CA LYS A 126 -4.87 -6.60 -0.22
C LYS A 126 -4.26 -7.92 0.29
N ALA A 127 -4.45 -8.23 1.57
CA ALA A 127 -3.85 -9.41 2.19
C ALA A 127 -4.33 -10.74 1.57
N VAL A 128 -5.64 -10.89 1.37
CA VAL A 128 -6.19 -12.11 0.76
C VAL A 128 -5.89 -12.20 -0.74
N THR A 129 -5.83 -11.06 -1.42
CA THR A 129 -5.44 -10.98 -2.83
C THR A 129 -3.99 -11.42 -3.02
N GLU A 130 -3.05 -10.89 -2.23
CA GLU A 130 -1.64 -11.31 -2.29
C GLU A 130 -1.45 -12.78 -1.89
N TYR A 131 -2.22 -13.28 -0.92
CA TYR A 131 -2.19 -14.71 -0.56
C TYR A 131 -2.63 -15.60 -1.73
N LYS A 132 -3.72 -15.24 -2.42
CA LYS A 132 -4.22 -16.00 -3.59
C LYS A 132 -3.25 -15.89 -4.77
N GLU A 133 -2.73 -14.70 -5.04
CA GLU A 133 -1.73 -14.47 -6.11
C GLU A 133 -0.46 -15.31 -5.89
N ALA A 134 0.03 -15.42 -4.65
CA ALA A 134 1.20 -16.23 -4.33
C ALA A 134 0.95 -17.75 -4.40
N LYS A 135 -0.32 -18.17 -4.44
CA LYS A 135 -0.73 -19.57 -4.46
C LYS A 135 -0.84 -20.14 -5.88
N GLU A 136 -0.97 -19.26 -6.88
CA GLU A 136 -0.95 -19.59 -8.31
C GLU A 136 0.47 -19.90 -8.81
#